data_AF-F9X7A3-F1
#
_entry.id   AF-F9X7A3-F1
#
_cell.length_a   1.000
_cell.length_b   1.000
_cell.length_c   1.000
_cell.angle_alpha   90.00
_cell.angle_beta   90.00
_cell.angle_gamma   90.00
#
_symmetry.space_group_name_H-M   'P 1'
#
loop_
_entity.id
_entity.type
_entity.pdbx_description
1 polymer ?
#
loop_
_entity_poly.entity_id
_entity_poly.type
_entity_poly.pdbx_seq_one_letter_code
_entity_poly.pdbx_strand_id
1 'polypeptide(L)'
;MQLVFTPTYEAPVKRSLSNLGIWLINGTLLDTFARLGTIVANHQLQFDAFSQSGAIYTAGFSACGPTNARVLALGGNTTFWGCTSGGFANIYDENVAPQCVAAEIRLV
;
A
#
# COMPACT_ATOMS: atom_id res chain seq x y z
N MET A 1 12.30 -3.75 5.01
CA MET A 1 11.05 -4.46 4.72
C MET A 1 10.57 -3.98 3.35
N GLN A 2 10.31 -4.88 2.42
CA GLN A 2 9.93 -4.57 1.04
C GLN A 2 8.44 -4.86 0.84
N LEU A 3 7.74 -3.99 0.12
CA LEU A 3 6.36 -4.23 -0.29
C LEU A 3 6.32 -5.10 -1.55
N VAL A 4 5.60 -6.21 -1.50
CA VAL A 4 5.25 -7.01 -2.67
C VAL A 4 3.73 -7.08 -2.77
N PHE A 5 3.18 -6.50 -3.84
CA PHE A 5 1.76 -6.61 -4.14
C PHE A 5 1.46 -8.02 -4.63
N THR A 6 0.67 -8.78 -3.87
CA THR A 6 0.16 -10.10 -4.29
C THR A 6 -1.33 -9.95 -4.57
N PRO A 7 -1.75 -9.90 -5.84
CA PRO A 7 -3.16 -9.87 -6.17
C PRO A 7 -3.81 -11.19 -5.74
N THR A 8 -5.05 -11.14 -5.28
CA THR A 8 -5.81 -12.37 -4.94
C THR A 8 -6.38 -13.06 -6.18
N TYR A 9 -6.05 -12.60 -7.39
CA TYR A 9 -6.43 -13.16 -8.69
C TYR A 9 -5.32 -12.92 -9.73
N GLU A 10 -5.12 -13.85 -10.68
CA GLU A 10 -4.11 -13.76 -11.76
C GLU A 10 -4.47 -12.72 -12.84
N ALA A 11 -4.73 -11.47 -12.45
CA ALA A 11 -4.66 -10.38 -13.40
C ALA A 11 -3.22 -10.26 -13.90
N PRO A 12 -2.98 -10.02 -15.20
CA PRO A 12 -1.64 -9.81 -15.74
C PRO A 12 -1.12 -8.45 -15.27
N VAL A 13 -0.75 -8.36 -14.00
CA VAL A 13 -0.05 -7.21 -13.42
C VAL A 13 1.37 -7.27 -13.96
N LYS A 14 1.67 -6.44 -14.95
CA LYS A 14 3.06 -6.10 -15.24
C LYS A 14 3.61 -5.47 -13.97
N ARG A 15 4.49 -6.22 -13.28
CA ARG A 15 5.18 -5.82 -12.05
C ARG A 15 5.59 -4.34 -12.16
N SER A 16 5.09 -3.52 -11.25
CA SER A 16 5.64 -2.18 -11.08
C SER A 16 7.12 -2.31 -10.74
N LEU A 17 7.95 -1.69 -11.59
CA LEU A 17 9.40 -1.66 -11.54
C LEU A 17 9.84 -0.70 -10.43
N SER A 18 10.29 -1.23 -9.29
CA SER A 18 11.30 -0.68 -8.36
C SER A 18 11.00 -1.17 -6.94
N ASN A 19 12.02 -1.71 -6.28
CA ASN A 19 11.89 -2.20 -4.91
C ASN A 19 11.68 -1.00 -3.97
N LEU A 20 10.42 -0.65 -3.66
CA LEU A 20 10.12 0.32 -2.62
C LEU A 20 10.38 -0.32 -1.26
N GLY A 21 11.48 0.05 -0.63
CA GLY A 21 11.76 -0.29 0.76
C GLY A 21 10.93 0.62 1.66
N ILE A 22 10.26 0.02 2.65
CA ILE A 22 9.50 0.74 3.65
C ILE A 22 9.88 0.32 5.07
N TRP A 23 9.55 1.19 6.00
CA TRP A 23 9.70 1.03 7.43
C TRP A 23 8.35 1.27 8.06
N LEU A 24 7.91 0.33 8.88
CA LEU A 24 6.73 0.49 9.73
C LEU A 24 7.21 0.82 11.14
N ILE A 25 7.00 2.08 11.56
CA ILE A 25 7.49 2.59 12.84
C ILE A 25 6.30 3.17 13.59
N ASN A 26 5.94 2.58 14.74
CA ASN A 26 4.85 3.04 15.60
C ASN A 26 3.51 3.29 14.86
N GLY A 27 3.21 2.45 13.85
CA GLY A 27 1.99 2.56 13.06
C GLY A 27 2.05 3.51 11.86
N THR A 28 3.22 4.08 11.60
CA THR A 28 3.49 4.99 10.47
C THR A 28 4.37 4.31 9.44
N LEU A 29 4.10 4.56 8.15
CA LEU A 29 4.91 4.09 7.04
C LEU A 29 5.90 5.16 6.59
N LEU A 30 7.16 4.79 6.42
CA LEU A 30 8.18 5.61 5.78
C LEU A 30 8.84 4.83 4.67
N ASP A 31 9.12 5.45 3.53
CA ASP A 31 9.95 4.83 2.50
C ASP A 31 11.46 5.04 2.72
N THR A 32 12.29 4.51 1.83
CA THR A 32 13.75 4.68 1.87
C THR A 32 14.24 6.12 1.76
N PHE A 33 13.38 7.05 1.31
CA PHE A 33 13.67 8.48 1.22
C PHE A 33 13.06 9.27 2.38
N ALA A 34 12.62 8.57 3.45
CA ALA A 34 11.94 9.16 4.61
C ALA A 34 10.66 9.92 4.26
N ARG A 35 10.00 9.55 3.16
CA ARG A 35 8.68 10.08 2.80
C ARG A 35 7.59 9.36 3.57
N LEU A 36 6.61 10.10 4.04
CA LEU A 36 5.48 9.60 4.79
C LEU A 36 4.49 8.88 3.88
N GLY A 37 4.22 7.61 4.19
CA GLY A 37 3.14 6.84 3.59
C GLY A 37 1.80 7.27 4.18
N THR A 38 0.93 7.83 3.35
CA THR A 38 -0.41 8.30 3.75
C THR A 38 -1.48 7.76 2.82
N ILE A 39 -2.69 7.57 3.35
CA ILE A 39 -3.90 7.48 2.52
C ILE A 39 -4.40 8.91 2.31
N VAL A 40 -4.34 9.38 1.08
CA VAL A 40 -4.79 10.72 0.71
C VAL A 40 -6.29 10.76 0.41
N ALA A 41 -6.86 11.96 0.19
CA ALA A 41 -8.30 12.18 0.05
C ALA A 41 -8.98 11.39 -1.10
N ASN A 42 -8.21 10.94 -2.10
CA ASN A 42 -8.71 10.08 -3.18
C ASN A 42 -8.46 8.58 -2.91
N HIS A 43 -8.26 8.21 -1.64
CA HIS A 43 -8.04 6.85 -1.16
C HIS A 43 -6.71 6.20 -1.58
N GLN A 44 -5.84 6.92 -2.28
CA GLN A 44 -4.56 6.37 -2.73
C GLN A 44 -3.55 6.31 -1.59
N LEU A 45 -2.80 5.22 -1.50
CA LEU A 45 -1.57 5.15 -0.71
C LEU A 45 -0.45 5.87 -1.46
N GLN A 46 0.01 7.00 -0.92
CA GLN A 46 1.09 7.82 -1.48
C GLN A 46 2.25 7.99 -0.49
N PHE A 47 3.46 8.14 -1.01
CA PHE A 47 4.66 8.42 -0.24
C PHE A 47 5.20 9.80 -0.63
N ASP A 48 4.97 10.79 0.23
CA ASP A 48 5.37 12.18 -0.01
C ASP A 48 6.22 12.74 1.14
N ALA A 49 7.03 13.76 0.86
CA ALA A 49 7.87 14.41 1.88
C ALA A 49 7.03 15.06 2.99
N PHE A 50 5.83 15.54 2.66
CA PHE A 50 4.87 16.08 3.59
C PHE A 50 3.52 15.41 3.39
N SER A 51 2.78 15.17 4.47
CA SER A 51 1.38 14.77 4.35
C SER A 51 0.63 15.83 3.56
N GLN A 52 -0.07 15.40 2.51
CA GLN A 52 -0.96 16.30 1.78
C GLN A 52 -2.11 16.74 2.69
N SER A 53 -2.62 17.96 2.48
CA SER A 53 -3.80 18.44 3.19
C SER A 53 -4.99 17.52 2.87
N GLY A 54 -5.73 17.10 3.90
CA GLY A 54 -6.84 16.16 3.74
C GLY A 54 -6.43 14.68 3.64
N ALA A 55 -5.22 14.32 4.08
CA ALA A 55 -4.89 12.91 4.30
C ALA A 55 -5.88 12.26 5.29
N ILE A 56 -6.43 11.12 4.89
CA ILE A 56 -7.39 10.33 5.66
C ILE A 56 -6.64 9.56 6.75
N TYR A 57 -5.50 8.98 6.39
CA TYR A 57 -4.63 8.25 7.32
C TYR A 57 -3.17 8.65 7.16
N THR A 58 -2.57 9.07 8.28
CA THR A 58 -1.12 9.30 8.41
C THR A 58 -0.43 8.26 9.30
N ALA A 59 -1.23 7.43 9.98
CA ALA A 59 -0.82 6.33 10.84
C ALA A 59 -1.96 5.30 10.94
N GLY A 60 -1.78 4.26 11.73
CA GLY A 60 -2.75 3.16 11.89
C GLY A 60 -2.42 1.93 11.05
N PHE A 61 -1.24 1.92 10.44
CA PHE A 61 -0.71 0.76 9.75
C PHE A 61 -0.19 -0.29 10.74
N SER A 62 -0.28 -1.56 10.40
CA SER A 62 0.31 -2.64 11.18
C SER A 62 0.78 -3.78 10.28
N ALA A 63 1.55 -4.71 10.85
CA ALA A 63 1.97 -5.91 10.16
C ALA A 63 1.18 -7.11 10.71
N CYS A 64 0.25 -7.64 9.91
CA CYS A 64 -0.62 -8.76 10.27
C CYS A 64 -0.08 -10.09 9.72
N GLY A 65 -0.38 -11.21 10.40
CA GLY A 65 0.04 -12.55 9.97
C GLY A 65 1.32 -13.09 10.63
N PRO A 66 1.70 -14.34 10.29
CA PRO A 66 2.88 -15.00 10.86
C PRO A 66 4.18 -14.35 10.35
N THR A 67 5.26 -14.47 11.12
CA THR A 67 6.55 -13.78 10.86
C THR A 67 7.12 -14.02 9.45
N ASN A 68 6.89 -15.19 8.87
CA ASN A 68 7.36 -15.57 7.53
C ASN A 68 6.37 -15.22 6.39
N ALA A 69 5.19 -14.69 6.71
CA ALA A 69 4.19 -14.27 5.74
C ALA A 69 3.37 -13.09 6.30
N ARG A 70 4.06 -11.99 6.62
CA ARG A 70 3.39 -10.77 7.09
C ARG A 70 2.82 -9.97 5.92
N VAL A 71 1.67 -9.38 6.16
CA VAL A 71 1.01 -8.44 5.25
C VAL A 71 0.79 -7.11 5.96
N LEU A 72 0.75 -6.02 5.19
CA LEU A 72 0.34 -4.72 5.70
C LEU A 72 -1.16 -4.77 6.05
N ALA A 73 -1.52 -4.13 7.15
CA ALA A 73 -2.90 -3.82 7.48
C ALA A 73 -3.05 -2.33 7.78
N LEU A 74 -4.24 -1.80 7.57
CA LEU A 74 -4.67 -0.45 7.97
C LEU A 74 -5.91 -0.58 8.84
N GLY A 75 -5.86 -0.11 10.09
CA GLY A 75 -6.99 -0.25 11.02
C GLY A 75 -7.41 -1.70 11.27
N GLY A 76 -6.53 -2.67 11.04
CA GLY A 76 -6.82 -4.11 11.15
C GLY A 76 -7.32 -4.79 9.87
N ASN A 77 -7.58 -4.04 8.80
CA ASN A 77 -7.94 -4.60 7.49
C ASN A 77 -6.69 -4.83 6.64
N THR A 78 -6.53 -6.02 6.06
CA THR A 78 -5.39 -6.39 5.18
C THR A 78 -5.71 -6.19 3.68
N THR A 79 -6.96 -5.89 3.35
CA THR A 79 -7.38 -5.70 1.96
C THR A 79 -7.04 -4.30 1.49
N PHE A 80 -6.23 -4.24 0.45
CA PHE A 80 -6.00 -3.06 -0.37
C PHE A 80 -6.52 -3.32 -1.79
N TRP A 81 -6.54 -2.27 -2.61
CA TRP A 81 -7.03 -2.35 -3.98
C TRP A 81 -5.98 -1.86 -4.96
N GLY A 82 -5.56 -2.73 -5.87
CA GLY A 82 -4.66 -2.36 -6.96
C GLY A 82 -5.44 -2.00 -8.21
N CYS A 83 -5.20 -0.81 -8.76
CA CYS A 83 -5.83 -0.35 -9.99
C CYS A 83 -4.77 -0.02 -11.03
N THR A 84 -4.75 -0.76 -12.13
CA THR A 84 -3.82 -0.52 -13.24
C THR A 84 -4.22 0.74 -14.00
N SER A 85 -3.29 1.68 -14.15
CA SER A 85 -3.43 2.88 -14.97
C SER A 85 -2.11 3.17 -15.69
N GLY A 86 -2.15 3.35 -17.01
CA GLY A 86 -0.97 3.80 -17.77
C GLY A 86 0.28 2.91 -17.66
N GLY A 87 0.15 1.63 -17.35
CA GLY A 87 1.26 0.67 -17.26
C GLY A 87 1.84 0.47 -15.86
N PHE A 88 1.31 1.14 -14.83
CA PHE A 88 1.62 0.89 -13.42
C PHE A 88 0.33 0.69 -12.63
N ALA A 89 0.43 0.13 -11.42
CA ALA A 89 -0.71 -0.04 -10.51
C ALA A 89 -0.60 0.94 -9.35
N ASN A 90 -1.68 1.71 -9.13
CA ASN A 90 -1.86 2.48 -7.91
C ASN A 90 -2.52 1.58 -6.85
N ILE A 91 -2.24 1.87 -5.58
CA ILE A 91 -2.79 1.14 -4.44
C ILE A 91 -3.74 2.06 -3.67
N TYR A 92 -4.89 1.53 -3.26
CA TYR A 92 -5.94 2.24 -2.54
C TYR A 92 -6.39 1.46 -1.30
N ASP A 93 -6.93 2.17 -0.30
CA ASP A 93 -7.53 1.55 0.89
C ASP A 93 -8.97 1.05 0.65
N GLU A 94 -9.60 1.47 -0.44
CA GLU A 94 -10.91 1.00 -0.89
C GLU A 94 -11.01 0.82 -2.41
N ASN A 95 -12.11 0.23 -2.86
CA ASN A 95 -12.37 0.04 -4.27
C ASN A 95 -12.88 1.34 -4.93
N VAL A 96 -11.97 2.06 -5.58
CA VAL A 96 -12.28 3.35 -6.22
C VAL A 96 -12.79 3.23 -7.67
N ALA A 97 -12.65 2.07 -8.33
CA ALA A 97 -13.06 1.91 -9.73
C ALA A 97 -13.29 0.44 -10.13
N PRO A 98 -14.15 0.14 -11.12
CA PRO A 98 -14.50 -1.24 -11.50
C PRO A 98 -13.32 -2.13 -11.92
N GLN A 99 -12.24 -1.54 -12.44
CA GLN A 99 -11.02 -2.26 -12.84
C GLN A 99 -10.07 -2.60 -11.68
N CYS A 100 -10.34 -2.09 -10.48
CA CYS A 100 -9.52 -2.34 -9.31
C CYS A 100 -9.74 -3.77 -8.78
N VAL A 101 -8.66 -4.40 -8.35
CA VAL A 101 -8.69 -5.75 -7.78
C VAL A 101 -8.22 -5.72 -6.34
N ALA A 102 -8.91 -6.50 -5.50
CA ALA A 102 -8.49 -6.70 -4.12
C ALA A 102 -7.11 -7.40 -4.09
N ALA A 103 -6.30 -7.01 -3.11
CA ALA A 103 -4.96 -7.52 -2.96
C ALA A 103 -4.44 -7.31 -1.54
N GLU A 104 -3.42 -8.10 -1.20
CA GLU A 104 -2.65 -7.92 0.01
C GLU A 104 -1.25 -7.41 -0.33
N ILE A 105 -0.72 -6.55 0.53
CA ILE A 105 0.65 -6.05 0.41
C ILE A 105 1.52 -6.88 1.34
N ARG A 106 2.31 -7.80 0.78
CA ARG A 106 3.28 -8.59 1.55
C ARG A 106 4.44 -7.73 2.00
N LEU A 107 4.87 -8.01 3.23
CA LEU A 107 6.03 -7.41 3.85
C LEU A 107 7.14 -8.46 3.88
N VAL A 108 8.22 -8.24 3.13
CA VAL A 108 9.36 -9.17 3.02
C VAL A 108 10.69 -8.56 3.47
#